data_AF-A0A974NMR3-F1
#
_entry.id   AF-A0A974NMR3-F1
#
_cell.length_a   1.000
_cell.length_b   1.000
_cell.length_c   1.000
_cell.angle_alpha   90.00
_cell.angle_beta   90.00
_cell.angle_gamma   90.00
#
_symmetry.space_group_name_H-M   'P 1'
#
loop_
_entity.id
_entity.type
_entity.pdbx_description
1 polymer ?
#
loop_
_entity_poly.entity_id
_entity_poly.type
_entity_poly.pdbx_seq_one_letter_code
_entity_poly.pdbx_strand_id
1 'polypeptide(L)'
;MIIKTKYIIFHETISLETVYNESAYEMTKVRQGEQIFLVRKTVSQVIDDSLTYYFSNRPGAVHGAKSVVGPKYHIPIVLNAEMILILVPFGGPTKKETIWIVNNHIREHCKLTAKETCISTSYGYKILIPLSVAQVEDRMGIAARVHLRAITTRSRQMNFLFDPNCDIIETTETEMKIYRLEDSVKKD
;
A
#
# COMPACT_ATOMS: atom_id res chain seq x y z
N MET A 1 18.73 -7.90 17.91
CA MET A 1 17.49 -7.51 17.19
C MET A 1 17.28 -6.02 17.37
N ILE A 2 17.19 -5.25 16.28
CA ILE A 2 17.01 -3.78 16.35
C ILE A 2 15.54 -3.47 16.68
N ILE A 3 15.32 -2.51 17.59
CA ILE A 3 13.98 -2.06 17.98
C ILE A 3 13.86 -0.55 17.74
N LYS A 4 12.87 -0.13 16.96
CA LYS A 4 12.56 1.27 16.64
C LYS A 4 11.34 1.76 17.43
N THR A 5 11.26 3.06 17.68
CA THR A 5 10.11 3.70 18.35
C THR A 5 9.07 4.22 17.37
N LYS A 6 9.47 4.52 16.14
CA LYS A 6 8.60 4.98 15.05
C LYS A 6 9.03 4.31 13.74
N TYR A 7 8.07 4.17 12.84
CA TYR A 7 8.30 3.65 11.51
C TYR A 7 7.21 4.13 10.55
N ILE A 8 7.62 4.50 9.33
CA ILE A 8 6.72 4.87 8.24
C ILE A 8 6.90 3.85 7.12
N ILE A 9 5.79 3.35 6.60
CA ILE A 9 5.78 2.35 5.52
C ILE A 9 6.18 3.02 4.21
N PHE A 10 7.22 2.49 3.56
CA PHE A 10 7.77 2.96 2.28
C PHE A 10 7.96 1.81 1.28
N HIS A 11 8.47 2.10 0.08
CA HIS A 11 8.52 1.15 -1.06
C HIS A 11 9.38 -0.11 -0.85
N GLU A 12 10.26 -0.15 0.16
CA GLU A 12 11.01 -1.35 0.52
C GLU A 12 10.31 -2.19 1.59
N THR A 13 9.21 -1.70 2.16
CA THR A 13 8.50 -2.37 3.25
C THR A 13 7.72 -3.54 2.70
N ILE A 14 8.08 -4.75 3.11
CA ILE A 14 7.48 -5.98 2.60
C ILE A 14 6.25 -6.35 3.42
N SER A 15 6.40 -6.41 4.74
CA SER A 15 5.33 -6.90 5.61
C SER A 15 5.37 -6.29 7.00
N LEU A 16 4.19 -6.22 7.62
CA LEU A 16 3.98 -5.95 9.03
C LEU A 16 3.32 -7.17 9.67
N GLU A 17 3.82 -7.59 10.82
CA GLU A 17 3.30 -8.74 11.54
C GLU A 17 3.22 -8.42 13.03
N THR A 18 2.05 -8.66 13.62
CA THR A 18 1.86 -8.55 15.07
C THR A 18 2.75 -9.57 15.79
N VAL A 19 3.54 -9.12 16.75
CA VAL A 19 4.33 -9.96 17.65
C VAL A 19 4.19 -9.45 19.08
N TYR A 20 4.38 -10.32 20.06
CA TYR A 20 4.33 -9.96 21.48
C TYR A 20 5.72 -10.15 22.09
N ASN A 21 6.15 -9.21 22.93
CA ASN A 21 7.37 -9.38 23.71
C ASN A 21 7.12 -10.25 24.96
N GLU A 22 8.17 -10.53 25.73
CA GLU A 22 8.12 -11.32 26.96
C GLU A 22 7.13 -10.76 28.00
N SER A 23 6.92 -9.45 28.00
CA SER A 23 5.96 -8.77 28.88
C SER A 23 4.55 -8.65 28.28
N ALA A 24 4.25 -9.41 27.22
CA ALA A 24 2.98 -9.41 26.49
C ALA A 24 2.59 -8.06 25.85
N TYR A 25 3.52 -7.13 25.69
CA TYR A 25 3.27 -5.92 24.91
C TYR A 25 3.31 -6.23 23.42
N GLU A 26 2.27 -5.77 22.74
CA GLU A 26 2.14 -5.88 21.29
C GLU A 26 3.13 -4.94 20.59
N MET A 27 3.87 -5.51 19.64
CA MET A 27 4.85 -4.84 18.81
C MET A 27 4.64 -5.25 17.35
N THR A 28 5.25 -4.50 16.44
CA THR A 28 5.21 -4.82 15.00
C THR A 28 6.56 -5.32 14.56
N LYS A 29 6.61 -6.53 14.01
CA LYS A 29 7.75 -7.00 13.23
C LYS A 29 7.64 -6.48 11.81
N VAL A 30 8.67 -5.78 11.36
CA VAL A 30 8.76 -5.21 10.01
C VAL A 30 9.82 -5.96 9.24
N ARG A 31 9.48 -6.35 8.01
CA ARG A 31 10.45 -6.78 6.99
C ARG A 31 10.59 -5.66 5.97
N GLN A 32 11.80 -5.14 5.79
CA GLN A 32 12.10 -4.06 4.85
C GLN A 32 13.40 -4.38 4.12
N GLY A 33 13.37 -4.49 2.79
CA GLY A 33 14.54 -4.91 2.01
C GLY A 33 15.14 -6.20 2.57
N GLU A 34 16.42 -6.22 2.90
CA GLU A 34 17.11 -7.35 3.53
C GLU A 34 17.10 -7.32 5.06
N GLN A 35 16.36 -6.38 5.67
CA GLN A 35 16.34 -6.16 7.11
C GLN A 35 15.05 -6.63 7.77
N ILE A 36 15.19 -7.12 8.99
CA ILE A 36 14.08 -7.42 9.90
C ILE A 36 14.33 -6.70 11.22
N PHE A 37 13.34 -5.94 11.69
CA PHE A 37 13.40 -5.24 12.97
C PHE A 37 12.02 -5.14 13.61
N LEU A 38 11.98 -4.75 14.88
CA LEU A 38 10.73 -4.51 15.59
C LEU A 38 10.45 -3.02 15.75
N VAL A 39 9.18 -2.67 15.87
CA VAL A 39 8.69 -1.34 16.22
C VAL A 39 7.86 -1.43 17.49
N ARG A 40 8.10 -0.55 18.47
CA ARG A 40 7.33 -0.44 19.72
C ARG A 40 5.96 0.23 19.51
N LYS A 41 5.23 -0.24 18.50
CA LYS A 41 3.88 0.19 18.12
C LYS A 41 3.11 -1.01 17.58
N THR A 42 1.80 -1.01 17.73
CA THR A 42 0.93 -2.01 17.10
C THR A 42 0.91 -1.82 15.59
N VAL A 43 0.53 -2.86 14.86
CA VAL A 43 0.43 -2.78 13.39
C VAL A 43 -0.54 -1.67 12.99
N SER A 44 -1.64 -1.52 13.73
CA SER A 44 -2.59 -0.43 13.49
C SER A 44 -1.94 0.94 13.63
N GLN A 45 -1.20 1.19 14.71
CA GLN A 45 -0.53 2.46 14.93
C GLN A 45 0.50 2.78 13.84
N VAL A 46 1.26 1.78 13.39
CA VAL A 46 2.23 1.96 12.28
C VAL A 46 1.53 2.35 10.98
N ILE A 47 0.38 1.73 10.67
CA ILE A 47 -0.42 2.07 9.50
C ILE A 47 -1.01 3.49 9.64
N ASP A 48 -1.52 3.87 10.82
CA ASP A 48 -2.10 5.20 11.07
C ASP A 48 -1.06 6.32 10.99
N ASP A 49 0.12 6.11 11.57
CA ASP A 49 1.25 7.02 11.43
C ASP A 49 1.64 7.18 9.95
N SER A 50 1.67 6.09 9.20
CA SER A 50 2.03 6.10 7.77
C SER A 50 0.98 6.80 6.91
N LEU A 51 -0.31 6.58 7.17
CA LEU A 51 -1.39 7.31 6.52
C LEU A 51 -1.28 8.81 6.79
N THR A 52 -1.04 9.19 8.05
CA THR A 52 -0.85 10.59 8.45
C THR A 52 0.34 11.23 7.73
N TYR A 53 1.45 10.50 7.60
CA TYR A 53 2.63 10.95 6.85
C TYR A 53 2.31 11.24 5.37
N TYR A 54 1.42 10.47 4.75
CA TYR A 54 0.94 10.70 3.37
C TYR A 54 -0.31 11.59 3.30
N PHE A 55 -0.56 12.42 4.32
CA PHE A 55 -1.70 13.34 4.37
C PHE A 55 -3.07 12.65 4.21
N SER A 56 -3.18 11.42 4.70
CA SER A 56 -4.38 10.59 4.63
C SER A 56 -4.80 10.12 6.03
N ASN A 57 -5.92 9.41 6.11
CA ASN A 57 -6.41 8.80 7.35
C ASN A 57 -7.12 7.47 7.07
N ARG A 58 -7.26 6.65 8.13
CA ARG A 58 -7.83 5.30 8.01
C ARG A 58 -9.28 5.29 7.54
N PRO A 59 -10.21 6.11 8.07
CA PRO A 59 -11.60 6.12 7.60
C PRO A 59 -11.71 6.42 6.10
N GLY A 60 -10.96 7.43 5.62
CA GLY A 60 -10.93 7.81 4.21
C GLY A 60 -10.35 6.70 3.32
N ALA A 61 -9.21 6.12 3.70
CA ALA A 61 -8.59 5.03 2.94
C ALA A 61 -9.51 3.80 2.85
N VAL A 62 -10.17 3.42 3.95
CA VAL A 62 -11.13 2.32 3.99
C VAL A 62 -12.37 2.64 3.14
N HIS A 63 -12.91 3.85 3.25
CA HIS A 63 -14.05 4.28 2.44
C HIS A 63 -13.75 4.24 0.94
N GLY A 64 -12.60 4.79 0.54
CA GLY A 64 -12.13 4.75 -0.84
C GLY A 64 -12.00 3.32 -1.37
N ALA A 65 -11.37 2.43 -0.62
CA ALA A 65 -11.26 1.02 -1.01
C ALA A 65 -12.64 0.32 -1.11
N LYS A 66 -13.57 0.56 -0.16
CA LYS A 66 -14.94 0.04 -0.20
C LYS A 66 -15.72 0.50 -1.43
N SER A 67 -15.51 1.74 -1.89
CA SER A 67 -16.14 2.23 -3.13
C SER A 67 -15.76 1.39 -4.35
N VAL A 68 -14.59 0.74 -4.32
CA VAL A 68 -14.13 -0.16 -5.37
C VAL A 68 -14.66 -1.57 -5.14
N VAL A 69 -14.50 -2.11 -3.93
CA VAL A 69 -14.69 -3.56 -3.70
C VAL A 69 -16.01 -3.95 -3.06
N GLY A 70 -16.83 -2.97 -2.66
CA GLY A 70 -18.07 -3.18 -1.91
C GLY A 70 -17.85 -3.40 -0.41
N PRO A 71 -18.90 -3.77 0.34
CA PRO A 71 -18.85 -3.97 1.79
C PRO A 71 -18.18 -5.32 2.12
N LYS A 72 -16.85 -5.33 2.14
CA LYS A 72 -16.02 -6.49 2.55
C LYS A 72 -15.38 -6.25 3.92
N TYR A 73 -14.96 -7.33 4.60
CA TYR A 73 -14.30 -7.25 5.91
C TYR A 73 -12.77 -7.03 5.81
N HIS A 74 -12.11 -7.67 4.84
CA HIS A 74 -10.65 -7.64 4.68
C HIS A 74 -10.26 -6.68 3.55
N ILE A 75 -10.36 -5.39 3.86
CA ILE A 75 -10.18 -4.33 2.86
C ILE A 75 -8.71 -3.91 2.80
N PRO A 76 -8.08 -3.90 1.61
CA PRO A 76 -6.75 -3.36 1.45
C PRO A 76 -6.74 -1.85 1.67
N ILE A 77 -5.64 -1.34 2.20
CA ILE A 77 -5.45 0.09 2.48
C ILE A 77 -4.45 0.65 1.48
N VAL A 78 -4.89 1.65 0.71
CA VAL A 78 -3.98 2.44 -0.13
C VAL A 78 -3.35 3.53 0.75
N LEU A 79 -2.06 3.41 1.02
CA LEU A 79 -1.31 4.40 1.80
C LEU A 79 -0.93 5.61 0.93
N ASN A 80 -0.46 5.32 -0.28
CA ASN A 80 -0.05 6.33 -1.25
C ASN A 80 -0.34 5.78 -2.66
N ALA A 81 -1.18 6.50 -3.42
CA ALA A 81 -1.58 6.08 -4.76
C ALA A 81 -0.52 6.35 -5.83
N GLU A 82 0.32 7.38 -5.66
CA GLU A 82 1.38 7.70 -6.62
C GLU A 82 2.47 6.63 -6.64
N MET A 83 2.87 6.17 -5.44
CA MET A 83 3.85 5.10 -5.25
C MET A 83 3.24 3.69 -5.30
N ILE A 84 1.91 3.58 -5.46
CA ILE A 84 1.17 2.31 -5.46
C ILE A 84 1.49 1.49 -4.18
N LEU A 85 1.53 2.16 -3.03
CA LEU A 85 1.71 1.52 -1.72
C LEU A 85 0.35 1.03 -1.21
N ILE A 86 0.05 -0.24 -1.50
CA ILE A 86 -1.21 -0.88 -1.11
C ILE A 86 -0.90 -1.99 -0.11
N LEU A 87 -1.45 -1.88 1.09
CA LEU A 87 -1.35 -2.89 2.13
C LEU A 87 -2.52 -3.88 2.04
N VAL A 88 -2.21 -5.17 1.98
CA VAL A 88 -3.21 -6.25 1.93
C VAL A 88 -3.26 -6.95 3.29
N PRO A 89 -4.44 -7.02 3.95
CA PRO A 89 -4.57 -7.70 5.23
C PRO A 89 -4.72 -9.22 5.05
N PHE A 90 -3.86 -9.98 5.72
CA PHE A 90 -3.86 -11.45 5.80
C PHE A 90 -4.22 -11.98 7.21
N GLY A 91 -4.89 -11.19 8.05
CA GLY A 91 -5.44 -11.62 9.34
C GLY A 91 -6.74 -12.42 9.22
N GLY A 92 -6.95 -13.42 10.08
CA GLY A 92 -8.24 -14.12 10.18
C GLY A 92 -9.35 -13.22 10.77
N PRO A 93 -10.64 -13.61 10.67
CA PRO A 93 -11.76 -12.82 11.18
C PRO A 93 -11.75 -12.59 12.70
N THR A 94 -11.10 -13.50 13.44
CA THR A 94 -11.13 -13.56 14.91
C THR A 94 -9.75 -13.46 15.55
N LYS A 95 -8.67 -13.41 14.77
CA LYS A 95 -7.29 -13.46 15.29
C LYS A 95 -6.78 -12.04 15.56
N LYS A 96 -6.22 -11.83 16.75
CA LYS A 96 -5.44 -10.62 17.09
C LYS A 96 -4.19 -10.50 16.22
N GLU A 97 -3.58 -11.63 15.86
CA GLU A 97 -2.42 -11.69 14.99
C GLU A 97 -2.80 -11.30 13.56
N THR A 98 -2.32 -10.13 13.15
CA THR A 98 -2.60 -9.60 11.82
C THR A 98 -1.30 -9.48 11.04
N ILE A 99 -1.25 -10.13 9.88
CA ILE A 99 -0.18 -9.96 8.89
C ILE A 99 -0.69 -9.01 7.83
N TRP A 100 0.10 -8.00 7.49
CA TRP A 100 -0.13 -7.15 6.33
C TRP A 100 1.06 -7.28 5.40
N ILE A 101 0.81 -7.39 4.10
CA ILE A 101 1.86 -7.43 3.08
C ILE A 101 1.60 -6.30 2.10
N VAL A 102 2.64 -5.58 1.73
CA VAL A 102 2.55 -4.58 0.66
C VAL A 102 2.43 -5.33 -0.67
N ASN A 103 1.37 -5.03 -1.41
CA ASN A 103 0.91 -5.74 -2.60
C ASN A 103 2.02 -5.96 -3.63
N ASN A 104 2.86 -4.95 -3.88
CA ASN A 104 3.92 -5.00 -4.90
C ASN A 104 5.06 -5.98 -4.55
N HIS A 105 5.13 -6.43 -3.30
CA HIS A 105 6.13 -7.40 -2.86
C HIS A 105 5.62 -8.84 -2.92
N ILE A 106 4.31 -9.09 -3.15
CA ILE A 106 3.76 -10.45 -3.30
C ILE A 106 4.17 -10.99 -4.67
N ARG A 107 4.79 -12.18 -4.73
CA ARG A 107 5.25 -12.80 -5.99
C ARG A 107 4.46 -14.05 -6.34
N GLU A 108 4.49 -15.02 -5.45
CA GLU A 108 3.85 -16.32 -5.62
C GLU A 108 3.33 -16.80 -4.28
N HIS A 109 2.36 -17.71 -4.33
CA HIS A 109 1.83 -18.39 -3.15
C HIS A 109 1.74 -19.88 -3.40
N CYS A 110 1.98 -20.68 -2.37
CA CYS A 110 1.81 -22.12 -2.43
C CYS A 110 1.10 -22.66 -1.19
N LYS A 111 0.29 -23.70 -1.40
CA LYS A 111 -0.39 -24.40 -0.31
C LYS A 111 0.65 -25.14 0.55
N LEU A 112 0.63 -24.91 1.86
CA LEU A 112 1.38 -25.74 2.81
C LEU A 112 0.48 -26.77 3.49
N THR A 113 -0.67 -26.31 3.99
CA THR A 113 -1.69 -27.17 4.60
C THR A 113 -3.08 -26.76 4.12
N ALA A 114 -4.14 -27.41 4.62
CA ALA A 114 -5.50 -27.00 4.30
C ALA A 114 -5.84 -25.58 4.81
N LYS A 115 -5.13 -25.10 5.84
CA LYS A 115 -5.39 -23.82 6.52
C LYS A 115 -4.18 -22.88 6.54
N GLU A 116 -3.10 -23.22 5.84
CA GLU A 116 -1.89 -22.41 5.79
C GLU A 116 -1.35 -22.33 4.36
N THR A 117 -0.92 -21.12 4.02
CA THR A 117 -0.39 -20.76 2.70
C THR A 117 0.93 -20.03 2.91
N CYS A 118 1.94 -20.37 2.12
CA CYS A 118 3.19 -19.63 2.08
C CYS A 118 3.11 -18.60 0.96
N ILE A 119 3.46 -17.35 1.26
CA ILE A 119 3.65 -16.30 0.26
C ILE A 119 5.15 -16.01 0.14
N SER A 120 5.71 -16.17 -1.06
CA SER A 120 7.06 -15.70 -1.36
C SER A 120 6.99 -14.21 -1.74
N THR A 121 7.90 -13.41 -1.17
CA THR A 121 7.97 -11.98 -1.43
C THR A 121 9.22 -11.60 -2.22
N SER A 122 9.25 -10.39 -2.78
CA SER A 122 10.53 -9.79 -3.17
C SER A 122 11.48 -9.76 -1.96
N TYR A 123 12.79 -9.88 -2.21
CA TYR A 123 13.84 -10.09 -1.20
C TYR A 123 13.87 -11.51 -0.59
N GLY A 124 13.14 -12.47 -1.17
CA GLY A 124 13.31 -13.91 -0.86
C GLY A 124 12.67 -14.38 0.45
N TYR A 125 11.99 -13.50 1.19
CA TYR A 125 11.26 -13.94 2.37
C TYR A 125 10.06 -14.80 2.00
N LYS A 126 9.81 -15.80 2.86
CA LYS A 126 8.63 -16.64 2.84
C LYS A 126 7.80 -16.32 4.07
N ILE A 127 6.58 -15.83 3.87
CA ILE A 127 5.67 -15.45 4.94
C ILE A 127 4.57 -16.50 5.04
N LEU A 128 4.45 -17.10 6.23
CA LEU A 128 3.41 -18.08 6.53
C LEU A 128 2.12 -17.35 6.88
N ILE A 129 1.09 -17.61 6.10
CA ILE A 129 -0.25 -17.03 6.27
C ILE A 129 -1.18 -18.11 6.83
N PRO A 130 -1.84 -17.88 7.98
CA PRO A 130 -2.74 -18.84 8.60
C PRO A 130 -4.13 -18.83 7.94
N LEU A 131 -4.15 -18.96 6.61
CA LEU A 131 -5.34 -19.00 5.76
C LEU A 131 -5.18 -20.06 4.67
N SER A 132 -6.31 -20.58 4.18
CA SER A 132 -6.30 -21.44 2.99
C SER A 132 -5.92 -20.65 1.74
N VAL A 133 -5.45 -21.37 0.71
CA VAL A 133 -5.08 -20.75 -0.58
C VAL A 133 -6.23 -19.95 -1.17
N ALA A 134 -7.46 -20.49 -1.15
CA ALA A 134 -8.64 -19.78 -1.65
C ALA A 134 -8.89 -18.45 -0.92
N GLN A 135 -8.66 -18.38 0.40
CA GLN A 135 -8.80 -17.14 1.16
C GLN A 135 -7.68 -16.14 0.86
N VAL A 136 -6.47 -16.62 0.58
CA VAL A 136 -5.35 -15.78 0.14
C VAL A 136 -5.63 -15.20 -1.24
N GLU A 137 -6.11 -16.03 -2.18
CA GLU A 137 -6.47 -15.64 -3.55
C GLU A 137 -7.62 -14.62 -3.56
N ASP A 138 -8.65 -14.80 -2.73
CA ASP A 138 -9.73 -13.80 -2.59
C ASP A 138 -9.18 -12.43 -2.16
N ARG A 139 -8.29 -12.40 -1.15
CA ARG A 139 -7.66 -11.15 -0.67
C ARG A 139 -6.78 -10.51 -1.73
N MET A 140 -6.01 -11.30 -2.46
CA MET A 140 -5.19 -10.83 -3.58
C MET A 140 -6.05 -10.31 -4.74
N GLY A 141 -7.17 -10.97 -5.06
CA GLY A 141 -8.12 -10.51 -6.07
C GLY A 141 -8.79 -9.18 -5.69
N ILE A 142 -9.19 -9.01 -4.43
CA ILE A 142 -9.68 -7.73 -3.90
C ILE A 142 -8.60 -6.64 -4.01
N ALA A 143 -7.37 -6.95 -3.63
CA ALA A 143 -6.24 -6.03 -3.74
C ALA A 143 -5.95 -5.63 -5.20
N ALA A 144 -5.99 -6.58 -6.14
CA ALA A 144 -5.78 -6.32 -7.56
C ALA A 144 -6.82 -5.33 -8.12
N ARG A 145 -8.09 -5.44 -7.70
CA ARG A 145 -9.14 -4.48 -8.11
C ARG A 145 -8.87 -3.07 -7.61
N VAL A 146 -8.45 -2.93 -6.34
CA VAL A 146 -8.06 -1.63 -5.77
C VAL A 146 -6.82 -1.07 -6.46
N HIS A 147 -5.85 -1.92 -6.76
CA HIS A 147 -4.63 -1.57 -7.50
C HIS A 147 -4.95 -1.01 -8.89
N LEU A 148 -5.80 -1.70 -9.67
CA LEU A 148 -6.23 -1.22 -10.99
C LEU A 148 -6.96 0.13 -10.90
N ARG A 149 -7.79 0.34 -9.87
CA ARG A 149 -8.42 1.65 -9.63
C ARG A 149 -7.38 2.73 -9.32
N ALA A 150 -6.38 2.43 -8.49
CA ALA A 150 -5.34 3.39 -8.14
C ALA A 150 -4.52 3.84 -9.37
N ILE A 151 -4.13 2.89 -10.23
CA ILE A 151 -3.40 3.20 -11.48
C ILE A 151 -4.26 4.03 -12.42
N THR A 152 -5.52 3.64 -12.66
CA THR A 152 -6.39 4.37 -13.60
C THR A 152 -6.69 5.80 -13.14
N THR A 153 -6.78 6.05 -11.83
CA THR A 153 -6.89 7.41 -11.29
C THR A 153 -5.58 8.20 -11.45
N ARG A 154 -4.41 7.57 -11.30
CA ARG A 154 -3.12 8.22 -11.55
C ARG A 154 -2.98 8.67 -13.01
N SER A 155 -3.40 7.83 -13.96
CA SER A 155 -3.38 8.18 -15.39
C SER A 155 -4.35 9.30 -15.78
N ARG A 156 -5.26 9.70 -14.88
CA ARG A 156 -6.16 10.84 -15.03
C ARG A 156 -5.60 12.14 -14.45
N GLN A 157 -4.35 12.19 -14.01
CA GLN A 157 -3.73 13.47 -13.64
C GLN A 157 -3.81 14.41 -14.84
N MET A 158 -4.67 15.42 -14.69
CA MET A 158 -4.86 16.50 -15.64
C MET A 158 -3.59 17.34 -15.66
N ASN A 159 -3.10 17.65 -16.85
CA ASN A 159 -2.05 18.66 -16.94
C ASN A 159 -2.74 20.02 -16.88
N PHE A 160 -2.15 20.94 -16.13
CA PHE A 160 -2.64 22.31 -16.07
C PHE A 160 -1.54 23.23 -16.57
N LEU A 161 -1.87 24.09 -17.52
CA LEU A 161 -1.04 25.22 -17.89
C LEU A 161 -1.45 26.40 -17.02
N PHE A 162 -0.48 27.01 -16.34
CA PHE A 162 -0.66 28.30 -15.71
C PHE A 162 -0.23 29.36 -16.72
N ASP A 163 -1.20 30.05 -17.32
CA ASP A 163 -0.93 31.25 -18.12
C ASP A 163 -1.11 32.48 -17.23
N PRO A 164 -0.08 33.32 -17.03
CA PRO A 164 -0.17 34.52 -16.20
C PRO A 164 -1.29 35.50 -16.59
N ASN A 165 -1.82 35.40 -17.81
CA ASN A 165 -2.89 36.27 -18.33
C ASN A 165 -4.28 35.60 -18.36
N CYS A 166 -4.38 34.27 -18.22
CA CYS A 166 -5.58 33.50 -18.54
C CYS A 166 -5.85 32.34 -17.55
N ASP A 167 -5.69 32.55 -16.25
CA ASP A 167 -6.02 31.55 -15.21
C ASP A 167 -5.45 30.12 -15.46
N ILE A 168 -5.92 29.12 -14.69
CA ILE A 168 -5.48 27.73 -14.79
C ILE A 168 -6.28 27.01 -15.89
N ILE A 169 -5.62 26.58 -16.96
CA ILE A 169 -6.26 25.88 -18.10
C ILE A 169 -5.93 24.39 -18.04
N GLU A 170 -6.94 23.53 -18.05
CA GLU A 170 -6.77 22.08 -18.24
C GLU A 170 -6.24 21.80 -19.65
N THR A 171 -5.20 20.99 -19.75
CA THR A 171 -4.50 20.72 -21.00
C THR A 171 -4.02 19.27 -21.07
N THR A 172 -3.70 18.82 -22.27
CA THR A 172 -3.08 17.51 -22.54
C THR A 172 -1.56 17.61 -22.61
N GLU A 173 -0.87 16.46 -22.55
CA GLU A 173 0.60 16.43 -22.66
C GLU A 173 1.10 16.92 -24.03
N THR A 174 0.31 16.68 -25.08
CA THR A 174 0.60 17.14 -26.44
C THR A 174 0.50 18.65 -26.56
N GLU A 175 -0.55 19.25 -26.01
CA GLU A 175 -0.75 20.71 -26.00
C GLU A 175 0.32 21.42 -25.17
N MET A 176 0.76 20.86 -24.04
CA MET A 176 1.91 21.39 -23.29
C MET A 176 3.21 21.42 -24.11
N LYS A 177 3.45 20.39 -24.95
CA LYS A 177 4.64 20.34 -25.81
C LYS A 177 4.57 21.42 -26.90
N ILE A 178 3.39 21.65 -27.47
CA ILE A 178 3.16 22.72 -28.46
C ILE A 178 3.38 24.09 -27.84
N TYR A 179 2.78 24.36 -26.68
CA TYR A 179 2.94 25.64 -25.98
C TYR A 179 4.41 25.96 -25.69
N ARG A 180 5.19 24.98 -25.20
CA ARG A 180 6.62 25.17 -24.95
C ARG A 180 7.41 25.50 -26.22
N LEU A 181 7.05 24.90 -27.36
CA LEU A 181 7.70 25.17 -28.64
C LEU A 181 7.38 26.58 -29.15
N GLU A 182 6.12 27.01 -29.06
CA GLU A 182 5.69 28.35 -29.46
C GLU A 182 6.34 29.45 -28.61
N ASP A 183 6.48 29.22 -27.30
CA ASP A 183 7.09 30.18 -26.38
C ASP A 183 8.61 30.30 -26.57
N SER A 184 9.28 29.22 -27.02
CA SER A 184 10.67 29.28 -27.45
C SER A 184 10.87 30.02 -28.78
N VAL A 185 9.90 29.96 -29.70
CA VAL A 185 9.97 30.68 -30.98
C VAL A 185 9.70 32.18 -30.82
N LYS A 186 8.96 32.60 -29.80
CA LYS A 186 8.70 34.02 -29.49
C LYS A 186 9.88 34.75 -28.82
N LYS A 187 10.95 34.04 -28.46
CA LYS A 187 12.14 34.60 -27.79
C LYS A 187 13.34 34.84 -28.70
N ASP A 188 13.22 34.53 -30.00
CA ASP A 188 14.18 34.87 -31.06
C ASP A 188 13.66 36.04 -31.92
#